data_AF-A0A3M6XSB1-F1
#
_entry.id   AF-A0A3M6XSB1-F1
#
_cell.length_a   1.000
_cell.length_b   1.000
_cell.length_c   1.000
_cell.angle_alpha   90.00
_cell.angle_beta   90.00
_cell.angle_gamma   90.00
#
_symmetry.space_group_name_H-M   'P 1'
#
loop_
_entity.id
_entity.type
_entity.pdbx_description
1 polymer ?
#
loop_
_entity_poly.entity_id
_entity_poly.type
_entity_poly.pdbx_seq_one_letter_code
_entity_poly.pdbx_strand_id
1 'polypeptide(L)'
;MAFLFTLLVLLLSTAITLSLAPYLFRYIGKALGAQLRSRTQQRRELLRDRAAAEEKEEEAQRKAATPTPPSPAKNRKSSTSLDDDDWEKVTPKDVSDTPTAHDPSTTTDTKSKDASFDGIIAFFHPFCNAGGGGERVLFAAIEATQLRYPKALIIVYTGDHDASKSQILTNVRNRFNIHLRPARIHFLYLSTRDWVLASRYPRFTLLGQSLGSLVLGWDALGMLVPDIFIDTMGYAFTLGLCKWLFPTSVATGAYVHYPTISTDMLRSLHSEVESNQGLHAGLGKGLLGKGKELYWELFAKLYSLVGGSIDVVMTNSTWTQRHMQS
;
A
#
# COMPACT_ATOMS: atom_id res chain seq x y z
N MET A 1 -54.18 9.41 26.50
CA MET A 1 -53.12 10.42 26.74
C MET A 1 -51.80 9.80 27.18
N ALA A 2 -51.75 9.00 28.26
CA ALA A 2 -50.51 8.37 28.73
C ALA A 2 -49.80 7.50 27.67
N PHE A 3 -50.55 6.65 26.95
CA PHE A 3 -49.98 5.78 25.89
C PHE A 3 -49.37 6.56 24.71
N LEU A 4 -50.03 7.65 24.28
CA LEU A 4 -49.52 8.51 23.20
C LEU A 4 -48.25 9.25 23.63
N PHE A 5 -48.21 9.70 24.88
CA PHE A 5 -47.03 10.33 25.46
C PHE A 5 -45.85 9.34 25.55
N THR A 6 -46.07 8.12 26.04
CA THR A 6 -45.01 7.10 26.11
C THR A 6 -44.50 6.68 24.73
N LEU A 7 -45.40 6.55 23.74
CA LEU A 7 -45.01 6.24 22.36
C LEU A 7 -44.18 7.38 21.75
N LEU A 8 -44.58 8.64 21.97
CA LEU A 8 -43.85 9.81 21.49
C LEU A 8 -42.44 9.88 22.09
N VAL A 9 -42.30 9.65 23.40
CA VAL A 9 -41.00 9.63 24.08
C VAL A 9 -40.11 8.51 23.53
N LEU A 10 -40.66 7.31 23.28
CA LEU A 10 -39.90 6.20 22.70
C LEU A 10 -39.42 6.49 21.27
N LEU A 11 -40.29 7.07 20.43
CA LEU A 11 -39.92 7.44 19.07
C LEU A 11 -38.87 8.55 19.05
N LEU A 12 -39.01 9.55 19.91
CA LEU A 12 -38.06 10.65 20.01
C LEU A 12 -36.70 10.18 20.55
N SER A 13 -36.68 9.33 21.59
CA SER A 13 -35.45 8.77 22.12
C SER A 13 -34.75 7.87 21.10
N THR A 14 -35.51 7.08 20.34
CA THR A 14 -34.97 6.26 19.25
C THR A 14 -34.38 7.14 18.14
N ALA A 15 -35.10 8.17 17.71
CA ALA A 15 -34.62 9.10 16.68
C ALA A 15 -33.36 9.86 17.12
N ILE A 16 -33.31 10.33 18.37
CA ILE A 16 -32.12 10.95 18.95
C ILE A 16 -30.96 9.95 19.00
N THR A 17 -31.21 8.71 19.43
CA THR A 17 -30.16 7.68 19.51
C THR A 17 -29.60 7.36 18.12
N LEU A 18 -30.46 7.15 17.12
CA LEU A 18 -30.05 6.86 15.75
C LEU A 18 -29.33 8.04 15.09
N SER A 19 -29.71 9.28 15.41
CA SER A 19 -29.03 10.47 14.87
C SER A 19 -27.70 10.76 15.54
N LEU A 20 -27.55 10.49 16.84
CA LEU A 20 -26.30 10.69 17.58
C LEU A 20 -25.29 9.54 17.41
N ALA A 21 -25.75 8.32 17.15
CA ALA A 21 -24.89 7.14 17.03
C ALA A 21 -23.72 7.30 16.03
N PRO A 22 -23.91 7.86 14.82
CA PRO A 22 -22.80 8.08 13.88
C PRO A 22 -21.74 9.07 14.39
N TYR A 23 -22.17 10.11 15.11
CA TYR A 23 -21.25 11.09 15.70
C TYR A 23 -20.45 10.47 16.83
N LEU A 24 -21.12 9.72 17.71
CA LEU A 24 -20.46 8.98 18.78
C LEU A 24 -19.48 7.94 18.23
N PHE A 25 -19.88 7.19 17.20
CA PHE A 25 -19.01 6.23 16.52
C PHE A 25 -17.75 6.88 15.95
N ARG A 26 -17.89 8.01 15.26
CA ARG A 26 -16.74 8.79 14.73
C ARG A 26 -15.87 9.37 15.84
N TYR A 27 -16.48 9.84 16.93
CA TYR A 27 -15.76 10.38 18.08
C TYR A 27 -14.91 9.31 18.77
N ILE A 28 -15.49 8.12 19.02
CA ILE A 28 -14.78 6.97 19.59
C ILE A 28 -13.59 6.60 18.70
N GLY A 29 -13.79 6.50 17.37
CA GLY A 29 -12.71 6.21 16.43
C GLY A 29 -11.56 7.22 16.52
N LYS A 30 -11.87 8.52 16.49
CA LYS A 30 -10.86 9.59 16.63
C LYS A 30 -10.13 9.53 17.97
N ALA A 31 -10.84 9.26 19.07
CA ALA A 31 -10.24 9.16 20.40
C ALA A 31 -9.27 7.97 20.48
N LEU A 32 -9.68 6.81 19.97
CA LEU A 32 -8.83 5.62 19.87
C LEU A 32 -7.62 5.87 18.96
N GLY A 33 -7.83 6.54 17.82
CA GLY A 33 -6.75 6.94 16.92
C GLY A 33 -5.75 7.86 17.61
N ALA A 34 -6.20 8.90 18.29
CA ALA A 34 -5.34 9.80 19.04
C ALA A 34 -4.50 9.05 20.10
N GLN A 35 -5.13 8.10 20.82
CA GLN A 35 -4.45 7.25 21.78
C GLN A 35 -3.37 6.36 21.12
N LEU A 36 -3.69 5.71 19.99
CA LEU A 36 -2.75 4.87 19.24
C LEU A 36 -1.57 5.70 18.71
N ARG A 37 -1.85 6.88 18.16
CA ARG A 37 -0.81 7.80 17.67
C ARG A 37 0.13 8.21 18.79
N SER A 38 -0.41 8.59 19.96
CA SER A 38 0.39 8.94 21.13
C SER A 38 1.29 7.78 21.58
N ARG A 39 0.73 6.57 21.69
CA ARG A 39 1.50 5.37 22.10
C ARG A 39 2.62 4.99 21.13
N THR A 40 2.47 5.30 19.85
CA THR A 40 3.44 4.93 18.81
C THR A 40 4.50 6.00 18.54
N GLN A 41 4.40 7.19 19.15
CA GLN A 41 5.37 8.29 18.93
C GLN A 41 6.80 7.89 19.27
N GLN A 42 7.02 7.23 20.42
CA GLN A 42 8.36 6.82 20.82
C GLN A 42 9.01 5.89 19.80
N ARG A 43 8.25 4.93 19.25
CA ARG A 43 8.76 4.03 18.20
C ARG A 43 9.03 4.79 16.90
N ARG A 44 8.16 5.75 16.55
CA ARG A 44 8.34 6.62 15.39
C ARG A 44 9.65 7.40 15.46
N GLU A 45 9.95 8.03 16.60
CA GLU A 45 11.21 8.75 16.83
C GLU A 45 12.41 7.81 16.76
N LEU A 46 12.36 6.68 17.47
CA LEU A 46 13.43 5.68 17.46
C LEU A 46 13.79 5.19 16.06
N LEU A 47 12.79 4.93 15.21
CA LEU A 47 13.03 4.47 13.84
C LEU A 47 13.61 5.58 12.95
N ARG A 48 13.21 6.84 13.17
CA ARG A 48 13.81 7.98 12.46
C ARG A 48 15.26 8.18 12.84
N ASP A 49 15.58 8.09 14.13
CA ASP A 49 16.94 8.24 14.63
C ASP A 49 17.84 7.12 14.13
N ARG A 50 17.35 5.87 14.13
CA ARG A 50 18.06 4.72 13.56
C ARG A 50 18.32 4.90 12.06
N ALA A 51 17.32 5.32 11.30
CA ALA A 51 17.50 5.60 9.87
C ALA A 51 18.58 6.66 9.62
N ALA A 52 18.57 7.75 10.40
CA ALA A 52 19.57 8.81 10.30
C ALA A 52 20.98 8.35 10.73
N ALA A 53 21.09 7.47 11.71
CA ALA A 53 22.36 6.87 12.12
C ALA A 53 22.91 5.92 11.05
N GLU A 54 22.08 5.00 10.54
CA GLU A 54 22.45 4.06 9.46
C GLU A 54 22.92 4.84 8.21
N GLU A 55 22.24 5.93 7.82
CA GLU A 55 22.66 6.76 6.68
C GLU A 55 24.02 7.44 6.91
N LYS A 56 24.29 7.96 8.11
CA LYS A 56 25.58 8.59 8.45
C LYS A 56 26.72 7.58 8.42
N GLU A 57 26.47 6.36 8.91
CA GLU A 57 27.44 5.26 8.87
C GLU A 57 27.75 4.84 7.43
N GLU A 58 26.72 4.67 6.59
CA GLU A 58 26.90 4.37 5.17
C GLU A 58 27.68 5.47 4.43
N GLU A 59 27.41 6.74 4.73
CA GLU A 59 28.12 7.88 4.13
C GLU A 59 29.59 7.93 4.57
N ALA A 60 29.86 7.68 5.85
CA ALA A 60 31.23 7.61 6.38
C ALA A 60 32.02 6.47 5.73
N GLN A 61 31.41 5.29 5.58
CA GLN A 61 32.02 4.14 4.89
C GLN A 61 32.32 4.44 3.41
N ARG A 62 31.40 5.10 2.70
CA ARG A 62 31.62 5.52 1.30
C ARG A 62 32.78 6.51 1.16
N LYS A 63 32.87 7.49 2.07
CA LYS A 63 33.97 8.46 2.08
C LYS A 63 35.31 7.78 2.38
N ALA A 64 35.33 6.80 3.29
CA ALA A 64 36.53 6.03 3.61
C ALA A 64 36.97 5.10 2.45
N ALA A 65 36.02 4.60 1.64
CA ALA A 65 36.30 3.71 0.51
C ALA A 65 36.67 4.43 -0.80
N THR A 66 36.55 5.75 -0.87
CA THR A 66 36.94 6.54 -2.06
C THR A 66 38.42 6.92 -1.94
N PRO A 67 39.33 6.41 -2.78
CA PRO A 67 40.73 6.78 -2.72
C PRO A 67 40.89 8.27 -3.08
N THR A 68 41.60 9.01 -2.22
CA THR A 68 41.98 10.40 -2.44
C THR A 68 42.68 10.53 -3.81
N PRO A 69 42.30 11.48 -4.69
CA PRO A 69 43.09 11.76 -5.89
C PRO A 69 44.51 12.12 -5.46
N PRO A 70 45.57 11.63 -6.15
CA PRO A 70 46.91 12.12 -5.87
C PRO A 70 46.95 13.64 -6.09
N SER A 71 47.47 14.36 -5.10
CA SER A 71 47.70 15.81 -5.15
C SER A 71 48.41 16.24 -6.45
N PRO A 72 48.14 17.44 -6.98
CA PRO A 72 48.68 17.87 -8.26
C PRO A 72 50.21 17.93 -8.18
N ALA A 73 50.87 17.04 -8.93
CA ALA A 73 52.31 17.12 -9.13
C ALA A 73 52.64 18.44 -9.86
N LYS A 74 53.58 19.17 -9.28
CA LYS A 74 54.10 20.44 -9.79
C LYS A 74 54.49 20.35 -11.28
N ASN A 75 54.12 21.41 -12.00
CA ASN A 75 54.59 21.81 -13.33
C ASN A 75 55.90 21.13 -13.79
N ARG A 76 55.80 20.32 -14.83
CA ARG A 76 56.93 20.05 -15.72
C ARG A 76 56.45 20.15 -17.16
N LYS A 77 56.83 21.24 -17.82
CA LYS A 77 56.71 21.40 -19.27
C LYS A 77 57.74 20.48 -19.93
N SER A 78 57.30 19.60 -20.84
CA SER A 78 58.07 19.26 -22.04
C SER A 78 57.14 18.79 -23.14
N SER A 79 57.45 19.28 -24.33
CA SER A 79 56.78 19.15 -25.63
C SER A 79 56.91 17.76 -26.27
N THR A 80 56.19 17.62 -27.41
CA THR A 80 56.33 16.65 -28.52
C THR A 80 55.93 15.19 -28.25
N SER A 81 55.24 14.43 -29.10
CA SER A 81 54.43 14.60 -30.33
C SER A 81 54.07 13.17 -30.82
N LEU A 82 52.96 13.01 -31.57
CA LEU A 82 52.57 11.84 -32.41
C LEU A 82 52.07 10.60 -31.63
N ASP A 83 51.08 9.80 -32.05
CA ASP A 83 50.10 9.82 -33.16
C ASP A 83 49.03 8.75 -32.81
N ASP A 84 47.99 8.67 -33.65
CA ASP A 84 47.02 7.57 -33.85
C ASP A 84 45.59 7.81 -33.34
N ASP A 85 44.87 8.60 -34.13
CA ASP A 85 43.42 8.54 -34.35
C ASP A 85 43.03 7.21 -35.01
N ASP A 86 42.11 6.45 -34.40
CA ASP A 86 41.21 5.54 -35.13
C ASP A 86 39.93 5.24 -34.32
N TRP A 87 38.81 5.05 -35.03
CA TRP A 87 37.43 4.74 -34.59
C TRP A 87 36.39 5.87 -34.60
N GLU A 88 36.01 6.19 -35.85
CA GLU A 88 34.66 6.34 -36.44
C GLU A 88 33.55 7.09 -35.67
N LYS A 89 33.24 8.28 -36.21
CA LYS A 89 31.95 8.97 -36.04
C LYS A 89 30.91 8.40 -37.01
N VAL A 90 29.81 7.86 -36.48
CA VAL A 90 28.60 7.60 -37.27
C VAL A 90 27.56 8.68 -36.95
N THR A 91 27.02 9.30 -37.99
CA THR A 91 25.99 10.35 -37.90
C THR A 91 24.58 9.72 -37.86
N PRO A 92 23.61 10.30 -37.12
CA PRO A 92 22.26 9.78 -37.09
C PRO A 92 21.42 10.43 -38.21
N LYS A 93 21.17 9.67 -39.28
CA LYS A 93 19.98 9.86 -40.13
C LYS A 93 19.41 8.49 -40.44
N ASP A 94 18.08 8.42 -40.32
CA ASP A 94 17.19 7.36 -40.78
C ASP A 94 17.10 6.08 -39.93
N VAL A 95 16.36 6.16 -38.81
CA VAL A 95 15.29 5.19 -38.52
C VAL A 95 14.14 5.95 -37.84
N SER A 96 13.07 6.17 -38.60
CA SER A 96 11.76 6.60 -38.13
C SER A 96 11.02 5.43 -37.45
N ASP A 97 10.10 5.80 -36.56
CA ASP A 97 9.01 5.00 -35.98
C ASP A 97 9.32 4.16 -34.74
N THR A 98 9.39 4.83 -33.59
CA THR A 98 8.92 4.31 -32.30
C THR A 98 8.46 5.48 -31.41
N PRO A 99 7.28 5.48 -30.77
CA PRO A 99 6.79 6.63 -30.04
C PRO A 99 7.55 6.81 -28.72
N THR A 100 8.49 7.75 -28.71
CA THR A 100 9.17 8.23 -27.51
C THR A 100 8.32 9.19 -26.69
N ALA A 101 8.47 9.01 -25.38
CA ALA A 101 8.13 9.87 -24.26
C ALA A 101 7.74 11.32 -24.57
N HIS A 102 6.60 11.73 -24.01
CA HIS A 102 6.19 13.13 -23.92
C HIS A 102 7.27 14.01 -23.27
N ASP A 103 7.55 15.09 -23.97
CA ASP A 103 8.35 16.27 -23.70
C ASP A 103 8.25 16.80 -22.24
N PRO A 104 9.38 16.99 -21.52
CA PRO A 104 9.38 17.58 -20.18
C PRO A 104 9.55 19.10 -20.27
N SER A 105 8.64 19.82 -20.91
CA SER A 105 8.67 21.29 -20.96
C SER A 105 7.43 21.91 -20.29
N THR A 106 7.09 21.48 -19.07
CA THR A 106 6.24 22.24 -18.12
C THR A 106 6.22 21.57 -16.74
N THR A 107 7.30 21.62 -15.94
CA THR A 107 7.25 21.32 -14.49
C THR A 107 8.51 21.81 -13.77
N THR A 108 8.64 23.12 -13.53
CA THR A 108 9.79 23.68 -12.80
C THR A 108 9.55 24.03 -11.33
N ASP A 109 8.39 23.68 -10.72
CA ASP A 109 8.15 23.93 -9.29
C ASP A 109 7.75 22.71 -8.44
N THR A 110 7.42 21.56 -9.05
CA THR A 110 6.95 20.37 -8.33
C THR A 110 8.06 19.50 -7.76
N LYS A 111 9.24 19.45 -8.41
CA LYS A 111 10.36 18.60 -7.95
C LYS A 111 10.94 19.04 -6.60
N SER A 112 10.91 20.34 -6.27
CA SER A 112 11.51 20.87 -5.03
C SER A 112 10.66 20.61 -3.79
N LYS A 113 9.32 20.67 -3.91
CA LYS A 113 8.40 20.36 -2.80
C LYS A 113 8.34 18.87 -2.49
N ASP A 114 8.33 18.01 -3.51
CA ASP A 114 8.25 16.56 -3.31
C ASP A 114 9.48 16.01 -2.59
N ALA A 115 10.70 16.42 -2.97
CA ALA A 115 11.93 15.95 -2.32
C ALA A 115 12.06 16.35 -0.83
N SER A 116 11.21 17.28 -0.35
CA SER A 116 11.23 17.74 1.03
C SER A 116 10.48 16.84 2.01
N PHE A 117 9.57 15.97 1.53
CA PHE A 117 8.75 15.14 2.41
C PHE A 117 9.61 14.14 3.20
N ASP A 118 9.55 14.24 4.52
CA ASP A 118 10.31 13.42 5.48
C ASP A 118 9.40 12.58 6.39
N GLY A 119 8.14 12.42 6.00
CA GLY A 119 7.14 11.64 6.71
C GLY A 119 7.34 10.12 6.63
N ILE A 120 6.44 9.39 7.26
CA ILE A 120 6.40 7.92 7.25
C ILE A 120 5.35 7.45 6.24
N ILE A 121 5.80 6.68 5.26
CA ILE A 121 4.95 6.01 4.27
C ILE A 121 4.98 4.52 4.61
N ALA A 122 3.83 3.97 4.95
CA ALA A 122 3.73 2.56 5.31
C ALA A 122 2.96 1.76 4.27
N PHE A 123 3.54 0.63 3.89
CA PHE A 123 2.92 -0.38 3.03
C PHE A 123 2.43 -1.54 3.91
N PHE A 124 1.14 -1.84 3.83
CA PHE A 124 0.53 -3.00 4.45
C PHE A 124 0.59 -4.17 3.48
N HIS A 125 1.47 -5.13 3.80
CA HIS A 125 1.70 -6.30 2.96
C HIS A 125 2.13 -7.52 3.82
N PRO A 126 1.17 -8.25 4.42
CA PRO A 126 1.47 -9.32 5.39
C PRO A 126 2.30 -10.50 4.88
N PHE A 127 2.51 -10.62 3.56
CA PHE A 127 3.23 -11.72 2.89
C PHE A 127 4.34 -11.18 1.95
N CYS A 128 5.14 -10.23 2.41
CA CYS A 128 6.07 -9.51 1.53
C CYS A 128 7.25 -10.33 1.01
N ASN A 129 7.53 -11.52 1.58
CA ASN A 129 8.72 -12.31 1.26
C ASN A 129 8.44 -13.61 0.48
N ALA A 130 7.21 -13.86 0.01
CA ALA A 130 6.90 -15.07 -0.78
C ALA A 130 7.56 -15.04 -2.18
N GLY A 131 7.77 -13.84 -2.72
CA GLY A 131 8.54 -13.60 -3.95
C GLY A 131 7.79 -13.86 -5.25
N GLY A 132 6.47 -13.64 -5.26
CA GLY A 132 5.63 -13.65 -6.45
C GLY A 132 5.50 -12.27 -7.11
N GLY A 133 4.51 -12.15 -8.00
CA GLY A 133 4.27 -10.92 -8.77
C GLY A 133 3.75 -9.75 -7.92
N GLY A 134 2.98 -10.03 -6.87
CA GLY A 134 2.46 -8.99 -5.96
C GLY A 134 3.58 -8.31 -5.19
N GLU A 135 4.53 -9.09 -4.70
CA GLU A 135 5.72 -8.61 -3.98
C GLU A 135 6.63 -7.81 -4.91
N ARG A 136 6.78 -8.22 -6.18
CA ARG A 136 7.51 -7.41 -7.17
C ARG A 136 6.89 -6.01 -7.30
N VAL A 137 5.56 -5.91 -7.36
CA VAL A 137 4.88 -4.61 -7.44
C VAL A 137 5.07 -3.81 -6.16
N LEU A 138 4.94 -4.42 -4.98
CA LEU A 138 5.23 -3.78 -3.70
C LEU A 138 6.62 -3.14 -3.70
N PHE A 139 7.66 -3.90 -4.02
CA PHE A 139 9.02 -3.40 -3.91
C PHE A 139 9.38 -2.41 -5.02
N ALA A 140 8.78 -2.53 -6.21
CA ALA A 140 8.92 -1.50 -7.25
C ALA A 140 8.27 -0.18 -6.82
N ALA A 141 7.10 -0.25 -6.16
CA ALA A 141 6.45 0.93 -5.60
C ALA A 141 7.29 1.56 -4.47
N ILE A 142 7.92 0.75 -3.61
CA ILE A 142 8.84 1.23 -2.57
C ILE A 142 10.07 1.90 -3.18
N GLU A 143 10.69 1.30 -4.21
CA GLU A 143 11.83 1.88 -4.91
C GLU A 143 11.47 3.25 -5.52
N ALA A 144 10.37 3.31 -6.27
CA ALA A 144 9.87 4.57 -6.83
C ALA A 144 9.58 5.61 -5.75
N THR A 145 9.04 5.19 -4.60
CA THR A 145 8.79 6.07 -3.45
C THR A 145 10.09 6.59 -2.85
N GLN A 146 11.10 5.73 -2.69
CA GLN A 146 12.41 6.12 -2.16
C GLN A 146 13.15 7.08 -3.11
N LEU A 147 12.97 6.95 -4.42
CA LEU A 147 13.55 7.84 -5.42
C LEU A 147 12.87 9.21 -5.41
N ARG A 148 11.54 9.25 -5.31
CA ARG A 148 10.77 10.50 -5.28
C ARG A 148 10.87 11.24 -3.95
N TYR A 149 10.87 10.50 -2.85
CA TYR A 149 10.86 11.02 -1.48
C TYR A 149 12.08 10.50 -0.71
N PRO A 150 13.28 11.04 -0.98
CA PRO A 150 14.51 10.49 -0.45
C PRO A 150 14.59 10.51 1.08
N LYS A 151 13.92 11.49 1.71
CA LYS A 151 13.85 11.66 3.17
C LYS A 151 12.68 10.95 3.83
N ALA A 152 11.77 10.31 3.08
CA ALA A 152 10.66 9.56 3.66
C ALA A 152 11.18 8.29 4.34
N LEU A 153 10.56 7.91 5.45
CA LEU A 153 10.82 6.63 6.09
C LEU A 153 9.79 5.63 5.61
N ILE A 154 10.24 4.52 5.03
CA ILE A 154 9.35 3.47 4.55
C ILE A 154 9.18 2.42 5.64
N ILE A 155 7.92 2.08 5.93
CA ILE A 155 7.56 0.98 6.82
C ILE A 155 6.84 -0.08 6.00
N VAL A 156 7.17 -1.34 6.20
CA VAL A 156 6.42 -2.47 5.65
C VAL A 156 5.86 -3.27 6.80
N TYR A 157 4.54 -3.33 6.93
CA TYR A 157 3.90 -4.25 7.86
C TYR A 157 3.80 -5.62 7.21
N THR A 158 4.52 -6.59 7.74
CA THR A 158 4.60 -7.96 7.22
C THR A 158 4.39 -8.97 8.35
N GLY A 159 3.91 -10.19 8.09
CA GLY A 159 3.95 -11.26 9.09
C GLY A 159 5.05 -12.29 8.84
N ASP A 160 6.03 -12.00 7.98
CA ASP A 160 7.17 -12.88 7.64
C ASP A 160 8.22 -12.95 8.76
N HIS A 161 7.84 -13.45 9.94
CA HIS A 161 8.73 -13.60 11.11
C HIS A 161 9.92 -14.56 10.86
N ASP A 162 9.83 -15.37 9.81
CA ASP A 162 10.84 -16.32 9.36
C ASP A 162 11.97 -15.68 8.52
N ALA A 163 11.88 -14.37 8.23
CA ALA A 163 12.90 -13.66 7.46
C ALA A 163 13.32 -12.35 8.14
N SER A 164 14.64 -12.14 8.24
CA SER A 164 15.23 -10.89 8.71
C SER A 164 15.18 -9.79 7.63
N LYS A 165 15.34 -8.51 8.05
CA LYS A 165 15.43 -7.35 7.15
C LYS A 165 16.45 -7.58 6.03
N SER A 166 17.65 -8.07 6.35
CA SER A 166 18.71 -8.31 5.37
C SER A 166 18.35 -9.43 4.38
N GLN A 167 17.73 -10.51 4.85
CA GLN A 167 17.24 -11.59 3.99
C GLN A 167 16.16 -11.10 3.02
N ILE A 168 15.18 -10.35 3.51
CA ILE A 168 14.12 -9.79 2.65
C ILE A 168 14.74 -8.87 1.58
N LEU A 169 15.61 -7.93 1.97
CA LEU A 169 16.26 -7.03 1.02
C LEU A 169 17.15 -7.78 -0.01
N THR A 170 17.81 -8.85 0.42
CA THR A 170 18.59 -9.72 -0.48
C THR A 170 17.69 -10.46 -1.46
N ASN A 171 16.56 -10.99 -1.01
CA ASN A 171 15.57 -11.63 -1.87
C ASN A 171 15.01 -10.67 -2.91
N VAL A 172 14.70 -9.43 -2.51
CA VAL A 172 14.22 -8.38 -3.40
C VAL A 172 15.23 -8.09 -4.51
N ARG A 173 16.50 -7.92 -4.14
CA ARG A 173 17.58 -7.72 -5.11
C ARG A 173 17.70 -8.92 -6.05
N ASN A 174 17.80 -10.13 -5.52
CA ASN A 174 18.10 -11.32 -6.31
C ASN A 174 16.94 -11.75 -7.20
N ARG A 175 15.69 -11.63 -6.73
CA ARG A 175 14.50 -12.08 -7.47
C ARG A 175 13.94 -11.03 -8.41
N PHE A 176 14.03 -9.75 -8.05
CA PHE A 176 13.37 -8.66 -8.78
C PHE A 176 14.33 -7.65 -9.38
N ASN A 177 15.64 -7.73 -9.10
CA ASN A 177 16.65 -6.76 -9.50
C ASN A 177 16.35 -5.33 -9.00
N ILE A 178 15.71 -5.22 -7.83
CA ILE A 178 15.31 -3.95 -7.22
C ILE A 178 16.30 -3.58 -6.12
N HIS A 179 16.78 -2.33 -6.12
CA HIS A 179 17.83 -1.87 -5.22
C HIS A 179 17.30 -0.82 -4.25
N LEU A 180 16.94 -1.26 -3.05
CA LEU A 180 16.41 -0.38 -2.00
C LEU A 180 17.51 0.18 -1.10
N ARG A 181 17.27 1.38 -0.56
CA ARG A 181 18.11 1.99 0.49
C ARG A 181 17.77 1.37 1.84
N PRO A 182 18.66 0.53 2.43
CA PRO A 182 18.35 -0.22 3.65
C PRO A 182 18.04 0.69 4.84
N ALA A 183 18.76 1.80 4.99
CA ALA A 183 18.55 2.76 6.07
C ALA A 183 17.15 3.41 6.08
N ARG A 184 16.46 3.48 4.92
CA ARG A 184 15.16 4.13 4.76
C ARG A 184 13.98 3.16 4.69
N ILE A 185 14.18 1.90 5.05
CA ILE A 185 13.12 0.88 5.08
C ILE A 185 13.21 0.03 6.35
N HIS A 186 12.09 -0.14 7.05
CA HIS A 186 11.96 -1.05 8.18
C HIS A 186 10.75 -1.96 8.03
N PHE A 187 10.90 -3.18 8.50
CA PHE A 187 9.83 -4.17 8.55
C PHE A 187 9.29 -4.26 9.98
N LEU A 188 7.98 -4.12 10.13
CA LEU A 188 7.27 -4.30 11.40
C LEU A 188 6.46 -5.59 11.32
N TYR A 189 6.81 -6.54 12.19
CA TYR A 189 6.32 -7.91 12.08
C TYR A 189 5.00 -8.11 12.83
N LEU A 190 3.93 -8.35 12.06
CA LEU A 190 2.55 -8.56 12.50
C LEU A 190 2.38 -9.92 13.17
N SER A 191 1.77 -9.94 14.35
CA SER A 191 1.50 -11.16 15.12
C SER A 191 0.21 -11.88 14.72
N THR A 192 -0.70 -11.18 14.06
CA THR A 192 -2.08 -11.64 13.77
C THR A 192 -2.30 -12.02 12.29
N ARG A 193 -1.23 -12.33 11.54
CA ARG A 193 -1.31 -12.64 10.09
C ARG A 193 -2.28 -13.79 9.77
N ASP A 194 -2.47 -14.72 10.69
CA ASP A 194 -3.37 -15.86 10.54
C ASP A 194 -4.86 -15.46 10.39
N TRP A 195 -5.24 -14.27 10.84
CA TRP A 195 -6.60 -13.73 10.69
C TRP A 195 -7.01 -13.43 9.26
N VAL A 196 -6.07 -13.36 8.31
CA VAL A 196 -6.40 -13.17 6.89
C VAL A 196 -6.27 -14.44 6.06
N LEU A 197 -5.98 -15.60 6.69
CA LEU A 197 -5.90 -16.87 5.98
C LEU A 197 -7.28 -17.44 5.70
N ALA A 198 -7.51 -17.88 4.46
CA ALA A 198 -8.79 -18.46 4.03
C ALA A 198 -9.17 -19.72 4.85
N SER A 199 -8.17 -20.51 5.27
CA SER A 199 -8.37 -21.72 6.08
C SER A 199 -9.07 -21.47 7.42
N ARG A 200 -8.98 -20.24 7.96
CA ARG A 200 -9.67 -19.84 9.20
C ARG A 200 -11.18 -19.66 8.99
N TYR A 201 -11.63 -19.52 7.74
CA TYR A 201 -13.01 -19.21 7.38
C TYR A 201 -13.55 -20.21 6.35
N PRO A 202 -13.90 -21.45 6.78
CA PRO A 202 -14.43 -22.48 5.88
C PRO A 202 -15.81 -22.11 5.29
N ARG A 203 -16.49 -21.11 5.86
CA ARG A 203 -17.75 -20.56 5.36
C ARG A 203 -17.66 -19.04 5.40
N PHE A 204 -18.33 -18.38 4.45
CA PHE A 204 -18.33 -16.91 4.32
C PHE A 204 -16.92 -16.30 4.26
N THR A 205 -16.01 -16.96 3.55
CA THR A 205 -14.57 -16.65 3.53
C THR A 205 -14.29 -15.18 3.23
N LEU A 206 -15.00 -14.57 2.27
CA LEU A 206 -14.82 -13.15 1.94
C LEU A 206 -15.09 -12.24 3.14
N LEU A 207 -16.24 -12.44 3.80
CA LEU A 207 -16.61 -11.66 4.99
C LEU A 207 -15.67 -11.95 6.15
N GLY A 208 -15.33 -13.22 6.35
CA GLY A 208 -14.41 -13.67 7.38
C GLY A 208 -13.03 -13.00 7.26
N GLN A 209 -12.42 -13.05 6.07
CA GLN A 209 -11.13 -12.41 5.81
C GLN A 209 -11.22 -10.88 5.89
N SER A 210 -12.30 -10.26 5.42
CA SER A 210 -12.50 -8.81 5.55
C SER A 210 -12.61 -8.36 7.01
N LEU A 211 -13.29 -9.12 7.86
CA LEU A 211 -13.33 -8.83 9.31
C LEU A 211 -12.00 -9.16 9.98
N GLY A 212 -11.35 -10.25 9.59
CA GLY A 212 -10.02 -10.63 10.08
C GLY A 212 -8.95 -9.59 9.74
N SER A 213 -9.07 -8.91 8.60
CA SER A 213 -8.13 -7.84 8.22
C SER A 213 -8.27 -6.60 9.12
N LEU A 214 -9.39 -6.40 9.83
CA LEU A 214 -9.51 -5.37 10.85
C LEU A 214 -8.61 -5.67 12.04
N VAL A 215 -8.54 -6.93 12.47
CA VAL A 215 -7.64 -7.38 13.55
C VAL A 215 -6.18 -7.17 13.14
N LEU A 216 -5.84 -7.57 11.92
CA LEU A 216 -4.49 -7.39 11.39
C LEU A 216 -4.12 -5.91 11.17
N GLY A 217 -5.07 -5.11 10.74
CA GLY A 217 -4.90 -3.66 10.60
C GLY A 217 -4.71 -2.97 11.96
N TRP A 218 -5.41 -3.42 12.99
CA TRP A 218 -5.22 -2.94 14.36
C TRP A 218 -3.82 -3.29 14.90
N ASP A 219 -3.34 -4.51 14.63
CA ASP A 219 -1.97 -4.92 14.96
C ASP A 219 -0.93 -3.99 14.29
N ALA A 220 -1.08 -3.73 12.98
CA ALA A 220 -0.21 -2.80 12.24
C ALA A 220 -0.21 -1.39 12.83
N LEU A 221 -1.39 -0.78 13.00
CA LEU A 221 -1.52 0.59 13.50
C LEU A 221 -1.16 0.71 14.99
N GLY A 222 -1.28 -0.39 15.74
CA GLY A 222 -0.79 -0.51 17.12
C GLY A 222 0.73 -0.52 17.21
N MET A 223 1.43 -1.01 16.19
CA MET A 223 2.88 -0.96 16.13
C MET A 223 3.41 0.43 15.77
N LEU A 224 2.83 1.07 14.77
CA LEU A 224 3.19 2.43 14.35
C LEU A 224 2.03 3.06 13.58
N VAL A 225 1.71 4.33 13.83
CA VAL A 225 0.76 5.08 13.00
C VAL A 225 1.55 5.90 11.96
N PRO A 226 1.38 5.64 10.64
CA PRO A 226 2.11 6.34 9.59
C PRO A 226 1.47 7.68 9.23
N ASP A 227 2.07 8.43 8.30
CA ASP A 227 1.47 9.63 7.69
C ASP A 227 0.70 9.28 6.41
N ILE A 228 1.18 8.25 5.68
CA ILE A 228 0.51 7.65 4.53
C ILE A 228 0.44 6.14 4.75
N PHE A 229 -0.75 5.56 4.62
CA PHE A 229 -1.01 4.13 4.79
C PHE A 229 -1.52 3.51 3.50
N ILE A 230 -0.73 2.61 2.91
CA ILE A 230 -0.98 2.03 1.60
C ILE A 230 -1.21 0.53 1.74
N ASP A 231 -2.39 0.05 1.35
CA ASP A 231 -2.64 -1.38 1.19
C ASP A 231 -2.25 -1.84 -0.22
N THR A 232 -1.56 -2.98 -0.28
CA THR A 232 -1.10 -3.58 -1.54
C THR A 232 -1.55 -5.03 -1.71
N MET A 233 -2.41 -5.50 -0.80
CA MET A 233 -2.91 -6.89 -0.77
C MET A 233 -4.41 -7.00 -1.02
N GLY A 234 -5.15 -5.88 -1.00
CA GLY A 234 -6.60 -5.87 -1.24
C GLY A 234 -7.45 -6.02 0.02
N TYR A 235 -6.92 -5.65 1.19
CA TYR A 235 -7.60 -5.59 2.46
C TYR A 235 -8.27 -4.22 2.70
N ALA A 236 -9.27 -3.88 1.89
CA ALA A 236 -9.97 -2.58 1.95
C ALA A 236 -10.48 -2.20 3.36
N PHE A 237 -10.90 -3.20 4.16
CA PHE A 237 -11.38 -3.00 5.53
C PHE A 237 -10.31 -2.47 6.46
N THR A 238 -9.04 -2.80 6.23
CA THR A 238 -7.90 -2.26 6.96
C THR A 238 -7.72 -0.76 6.68
N LEU A 239 -7.98 -0.32 5.45
CA LEU A 239 -8.01 1.12 5.11
C LEU A 239 -9.24 1.81 5.71
N GLY A 240 -10.41 1.17 5.68
CA GLY A 240 -11.61 1.67 6.36
C GLY A 240 -11.40 1.86 7.87
N LEU A 241 -10.72 0.92 8.52
CA LEU A 241 -10.29 1.05 9.92
C LEU A 241 -9.37 2.26 10.11
N CYS A 242 -8.37 2.42 9.24
CA CYS A 242 -7.47 3.57 9.27
C CYS A 242 -8.25 4.89 9.13
N LYS A 243 -9.21 4.98 8.20
CA LYS A 243 -10.06 6.15 8.02
C LYS A 243 -10.95 6.45 9.21
N TRP A 244 -11.48 5.42 9.87
CA TRP A 244 -12.28 5.60 11.07
C TRP A 244 -11.45 6.15 12.25
N LEU A 245 -10.22 5.65 12.41
CA LEU A 245 -9.30 6.08 13.47
C LEU A 245 -8.65 7.45 13.19
N PHE A 246 -8.30 7.72 11.92
CA PHE A 246 -7.48 8.85 11.50
C PHE A 246 -8.06 9.61 10.30
N PRO A 247 -9.31 10.09 10.38
CA PRO A 247 -10.05 10.56 9.20
C PRO A 247 -9.37 11.71 8.43
N THR A 248 -8.55 12.52 9.10
CA THR A 248 -7.91 13.72 8.51
C THR A 248 -6.38 13.69 8.58
N SER A 249 -5.79 12.70 9.25
CA SER A 249 -4.39 12.77 9.68
C SER A 249 -3.52 11.65 9.14
N VAL A 250 -4.10 10.69 8.44
CA VAL A 250 -3.40 9.66 7.66
C VAL A 250 -4.07 9.58 6.29
N ALA A 251 -3.28 9.79 5.24
CA ALA A 251 -3.73 9.57 3.88
C ALA A 251 -3.73 8.06 3.57
N THR A 252 -4.74 7.58 2.85
CA THR A 252 -4.92 6.15 2.55
C THR A 252 -4.80 5.87 1.06
N GLY A 253 -4.02 4.84 0.72
CA GLY A 253 -3.84 4.37 -0.66
C GLY A 253 -4.17 2.89 -0.78
N ALA A 254 -4.72 2.49 -1.91
CA ALA A 254 -4.85 1.08 -2.27
C ALA A 254 -4.19 0.81 -3.63
N TYR A 255 -3.46 -0.29 -3.75
CA TYR A 255 -3.15 -0.90 -5.03
C TYR A 255 -3.96 -2.18 -5.19
N VAL A 256 -4.91 -2.17 -6.14
CA VAL A 256 -5.81 -3.28 -6.39
C VAL A 256 -5.41 -3.99 -7.67
N HIS A 257 -4.98 -5.24 -7.53
CA HIS A 257 -4.70 -6.12 -8.66
C HIS A 257 -5.90 -7.02 -8.98
N TYR A 258 -6.52 -7.59 -7.94
CA TYR A 258 -7.76 -8.35 -8.01
C TYR A 258 -8.72 -7.84 -6.92
N PRO A 259 -9.90 -7.30 -7.29
CA PRO A 259 -10.91 -6.89 -6.32
C PRO A 259 -11.36 -8.08 -5.46
N THR A 260 -11.67 -7.84 -4.18
CA THR A 260 -12.10 -8.89 -3.24
C THR A 260 -13.39 -9.58 -3.70
N ILE A 261 -14.28 -8.83 -4.34
CA ILE A 261 -15.47 -9.35 -5.01
C ILE A 261 -15.61 -8.62 -6.35
N SER A 262 -15.93 -9.35 -7.42
CA SER A 262 -16.08 -8.77 -8.76
C SER A 262 -17.53 -8.79 -9.26
N THR A 263 -17.85 -7.88 -10.19
CA THR A 263 -19.13 -7.89 -10.90
C THR A 263 -19.32 -9.16 -11.72
N ASP A 264 -18.23 -9.76 -12.20
CA ASP A 264 -18.27 -10.99 -12.98
C ASP A 264 -18.58 -12.19 -12.09
N MET A 265 -18.11 -12.21 -10.83
CA MET A 265 -18.55 -13.19 -9.85
C MET A 265 -20.07 -13.11 -9.63
N LEU A 266 -20.62 -11.90 -9.46
CA LEU A 266 -22.07 -11.70 -9.30
C LEU A 266 -22.84 -12.19 -10.54
N ARG A 267 -22.40 -11.84 -11.74
CA ARG A 267 -23.05 -12.27 -13.00
C ARG A 267 -22.97 -13.78 -13.23
N SER A 268 -21.85 -14.40 -12.86
CA SER A 268 -21.63 -15.84 -13.06
C SER A 268 -22.59 -16.73 -12.25
N LEU A 269 -23.24 -16.23 -11.19
CA LEU A 269 -24.27 -17.00 -10.47
C LEU A 269 -25.47 -17.35 -11.35
N HIS A 270 -25.75 -16.53 -12.36
CA HIS A 270 -26.94 -16.61 -13.19
C HIS A 270 -26.69 -17.24 -14.57
N SER A 271 -25.44 -17.42 -14.98
CA SER A 271 -25.12 -18.05 -16.26
C SER A 271 -25.46 -19.53 -16.23
N GLU A 272 -26.10 -20.02 -17.31
CA GLU A 272 -26.37 -21.44 -17.50
C GLU A 272 -25.06 -22.23 -17.63
N VAL A 273 -25.10 -23.52 -17.24
CA VAL A 273 -23.94 -24.42 -17.22
C VAL A 273 -23.61 -24.87 -18.64
N GLU A 274 -23.24 -23.94 -19.52
CA GLU A 274 -22.63 -24.26 -20.80
C GLU A 274 -21.11 -24.25 -20.63
N SER A 275 -20.61 -25.41 -20.17
CA SER A 275 -19.26 -26.00 -20.21
C SER A 275 -17.95 -25.17 -20.26
N ASN A 276 -17.92 -23.85 -20.09
CA ASN A 276 -16.65 -23.08 -20.04
C ASN A 276 -16.71 -21.70 -19.36
N GLN A 277 -17.78 -21.36 -18.64
CA GLN A 277 -17.95 -20.02 -18.06
C GLN A 277 -17.94 -20.03 -16.53
N GLY A 278 -16.78 -19.80 -15.91
CA GLY A 278 -16.63 -19.42 -14.50
C GLY A 278 -16.86 -20.52 -13.43
N LEU A 279 -16.02 -20.53 -12.38
CA LEU A 279 -16.08 -21.48 -11.24
C LEU A 279 -17.44 -21.47 -10.48
N HIS A 280 -18.32 -20.52 -10.78
CA HIS A 280 -19.55 -20.28 -10.03
C HIS A 280 -20.84 -20.37 -10.86
N ALA A 281 -20.77 -20.79 -12.13
CA ALA A 281 -21.94 -21.00 -12.99
C ALA A 281 -22.97 -21.94 -12.37
N GLY A 282 -24.26 -21.57 -12.49
CA GLY A 282 -25.39 -22.36 -12.00
C GLY A 282 -25.55 -22.44 -10.47
N LEU A 283 -24.62 -21.90 -9.68
CA LEU A 283 -24.70 -21.93 -8.21
C LEU A 283 -25.76 -20.99 -7.63
N GLY A 284 -26.40 -20.14 -8.45
CA GLY A 284 -27.53 -19.30 -8.06
C GLY A 284 -28.89 -20.01 -8.02
N LYS A 285 -29.00 -21.25 -8.51
CA LYS A 285 -30.29 -21.98 -8.57
C LYS A 285 -30.72 -22.51 -7.18
N GLY A 286 -32.02 -22.42 -6.88
CA GLY A 286 -32.61 -22.93 -5.63
C GLY A 286 -32.45 -22.02 -4.41
N LEU A 287 -32.97 -22.44 -3.24
CA LEU A 287 -32.94 -21.64 -2.00
C LEU A 287 -31.51 -21.34 -1.52
N LEU A 288 -30.61 -22.32 -1.62
CA LEU A 288 -29.20 -22.14 -1.26
C LEU A 288 -28.48 -21.18 -2.22
N GLY A 289 -28.82 -21.23 -3.51
CA GLY A 289 -28.27 -20.31 -4.51
C GLY A 289 -28.71 -18.87 -4.29
N LYS A 290 -30.01 -18.65 -4.02
CA LYS A 290 -30.54 -17.34 -3.61
C LYS A 290 -29.88 -16.80 -2.34
N GLY A 291 -29.62 -17.66 -1.36
CA GLY A 291 -28.90 -17.29 -0.14
C GLY A 291 -27.46 -16.84 -0.42
N LYS A 292 -26.76 -17.53 -1.33
CA LYS A 292 -25.40 -17.18 -1.75
C LYS A 292 -25.36 -15.87 -2.55
N GLU A 293 -26.32 -15.67 -3.45
CA GLU A 293 -26.51 -14.43 -4.20
C GLU A 293 -26.73 -13.24 -3.26
N LEU A 294 -27.71 -13.35 -2.35
CA LEU A 294 -27.97 -12.32 -1.34
C LEU A 294 -26.71 -12.02 -0.50
N TYR A 295 -25.97 -13.05 -0.10
CA TYR A 295 -24.71 -12.86 0.63
C TYR A 295 -23.69 -12.05 -0.19
N TRP A 296 -23.49 -12.38 -1.46
CA TRP A 296 -22.53 -11.67 -2.32
C TRP A 296 -22.97 -10.24 -2.63
N GLU A 297 -24.27 -10.00 -2.84
CA GLU A 297 -24.79 -8.63 -3.01
C GLU A 297 -24.60 -7.77 -1.76
N LEU A 298 -24.93 -8.31 -0.59
CA LEU A 298 -24.75 -7.61 0.69
C LEU A 298 -23.26 -7.35 0.95
N PHE A 299 -22.40 -8.32 0.65
CA PHE A 299 -20.96 -8.16 0.78
C PHE A 299 -20.41 -7.13 -0.21
N ALA A 300 -20.86 -7.12 -1.47
CA ALA A 300 -20.45 -6.13 -2.46
C ALA A 300 -20.83 -4.71 -2.03
N LYS A 301 -22.05 -4.51 -1.50
CA LYS A 301 -22.48 -3.22 -0.94
C LYS A 301 -21.60 -2.77 0.22
N LEU A 302 -21.28 -3.69 1.13
CA LEU A 302 -20.38 -3.39 2.25
C LEU A 302 -18.96 -3.06 1.76
N TYR A 303 -18.42 -3.85 0.83
CA TYR A 303 -17.10 -3.63 0.25
C TYR A 303 -17.03 -2.28 -0.47
N SER A 304 -18.05 -1.91 -1.24
CA SER A 304 -18.17 -0.60 -1.89
C SER A 304 -18.23 0.55 -0.86
N LEU A 305 -19.04 0.40 0.19
CA LEU A 305 -19.14 1.40 1.26
C LEU A 305 -17.78 1.65 1.95
N VAL A 306 -17.06 0.57 2.26
CA VAL A 306 -15.74 0.65 2.90
C VAL A 306 -14.69 1.19 1.93
N GLY A 307 -14.63 0.65 0.71
CA GLY A 307 -13.68 1.03 -0.32
C GLY A 307 -13.85 2.48 -0.79
N GLY A 308 -15.08 2.99 -0.81
CA GLY A 308 -15.38 4.38 -1.16
C GLY A 308 -14.81 5.42 -0.19
N SER A 309 -14.26 5.00 0.96
CA SER A 309 -13.58 5.90 1.89
C SER A 309 -12.09 6.10 1.60
N ILE A 310 -11.50 5.33 0.69
CA ILE A 310 -10.05 5.35 0.39
C ILE A 310 -9.70 6.61 -0.42
N ASP A 311 -8.61 7.31 -0.06
CA ASP A 311 -8.26 8.59 -0.72
C ASP A 311 -7.77 8.39 -2.16
N VAL A 312 -6.94 7.38 -2.39
CA VAL A 312 -6.40 7.07 -3.72
C VAL A 312 -6.43 5.57 -3.98
N VAL A 313 -7.07 5.17 -5.07
CA VAL A 313 -7.09 3.78 -5.54
C VAL A 313 -6.34 3.68 -6.86
N MET A 314 -5.26 2.91 -6.84
CA MET A 314 -4.45 2.55 -8.01
C MET A 314 -4.82 1.14 -8.44
N THR A 315 -4.86 0.89 -9.74
CA THR A 315 -5.24 -0.41 -10.30
C THR A 315 -4.24 -0.89 -11.34
N ASN A 316 -4.16 -2.22 -11.52
CA ASN A 316 -3.24 -2.85 -12.47
C ASN A 316 -3.70 -2.78 -13.93
N SER A 317 -4.98 -2.49 -14.19
CA SER A 317 -5.57 -2.58 -15.51
C SER A 317 -6.80 -1.68 -15.65
N THR A 318 -7.17 -1.34 -16.89
CA THR A 318 -8.39 -0.59 -17.17
C THR A 318 -9.65 -1.36 -16.77
N TRP A 319 -9.64 -2.71 -16.81
CA TRP A 319 -10.78 -3.51 -16.34
C TRP A 319 -10.96 -3.33 -14.83
N THR A 320 -9.89 -3.47 -14.05
CA THR A 320 -9.93 -3.30 -12.60
C THR A 320 -10.33 -1.87 -12.22
N GLN A 321 -9.82 -0.87 -12.94
CA GLN A 321 -10.21 0.52 -12.74
C GLN A 321 -11.72 0.74 -12.90
N ARG A 322 -12.30 0.24 -14.01
CA ARG A 322 -13.74 0.37 -14.27
C ARG A 322 -14.56 -0.36 -13.22
N HIS A 323 -14.13 -1.55 -12.80
CA HIS A 323 -14.80 -2.31 -11.75
C HIS A 323 -14.78 -1.57 -10.41
N MET A 324 -13.67 -0.94 -10.04
CA MET A 324 -13.60 -0.18 -8.79
C MET A 324 -14.41 1.12 -8.81
N GLN A 325 -14.70 1.66 -10.01
CA GLN A 325 -15.47 2.89 -10.20
C GLN A 325 -16.99 2.67 -10.32
N SER A 326 -17.44 1.43 -10.55
CA SER A 326 -18.86 1.08 -10.68
C SER A 326 -19.52 0.85 -9.33
#